data_AF-A0A846WPS8-F1
#
_entry.id   AF-A0A846WPS8-F1
#
_cell.length_a   1.000
_cell.length_b   1.000
_cell.length_c   1.000
_cell.angle_alpha   90.00
_cell.angle_beta   90.00
_cell.angle_gamma   90.00
#
_symmetry.space_group_name_H-M   'P 1'
#
loop_
_entity.id
_entity.type
_entity.pdbx_description
1 polymer ?
#
loop_
_entity_poly.entity_id
_entity_poly.type
_entity_poly.pdbx_seq_one_letter_code
_entity_poly.pdbx_strand_id
1 'polypeptide(L)'
;MTTLAPITGHEDSVDPRDPLLRLTNFFDEGSLSLLHPRDKSGVQAAIGEVNGVRTVSYCTDGTVMGGAMGVVGCAHIVNAIDTAITEQAPVVGIWHSGGARLAEGVEALHAVGGVFEAMVRASGYIPQISVVVGFAAGGAAYGPALTDVVIMAPAGRVFVTGPDVVKSVTGEEVDMESLGGPLTHGKKSGVSHITADSEADAYWRARRLVSTFARPGRFDTEHAEAGDTDLKALLPESNRRAYDVHPVVTALLDTQLAADGDTEISSFEELQAKWAPNIVTGFGRLAGHSVGVIANNPLRMGGCLNSESAEKASRFVRLCDAFGIPLVVITDVPGYLPGVGQEWNGVVRRGAKLLHAFAECTVPRVTLVTRKIYGGAYIAMNSRALGATAVYAWPGSEVAVMGAKAAVGILHKKALAAAPDDEREALHDRLAAEHEAIAGGVGRAQSIGVVDEVIDPAKTRSIITAALAAAPSRRGRHKNIPL
;
A
#
# COMPACT_ATOMS: atom_id res chain seq x y z
N MET A 1 23.09 51.56 -4.13
CA MET A 1 24.29 50.78 -4.46
C MET A 1 24.61 49.89 -3.27
N THR A 2 24.12 48.65 -3.31
CA THR A 2 24.62 47.56 -2.48
C THR A 2 24.56 46.32 -3.36
N THR A 3 25.62 46.14 -4.11
CA THR A 3 25.88 44.97 -4.95
C THR A 3 26.04 43.75 -4.06
N LEU A 4 25.05 42.85 -4.09
CA LEU A 4 25.22 41.49 -3.60
C LEU A 4 26.23 40.80 -4.51
N ALA A 5 27.30 40.30 -3.91
CA ALA A 5 28.30 39.49 -4.59
C ALA A 5 27.65 38.20 -5.13
N PRO A 6 28.04 37.72 -6.31
CA PRO A 6 27.48 36.50 -6.88
C PRO A 6 27.86 35.29 -6.02
N ILE A 7 26.86 34.52 -5.63
CA ILE A 7 27.03 33.19 -5.05
C ILE A 7 27.70 32.32 -6.13
N THR A 8 28.94 31.91 -5.89
CA THR A 8 29.67 30.99 -6.77
C THR A 8 29.26 29.56 -6.40
N GLY A 9 28.48 28.91 -7.27
CA GLY A 9 28.07 27.51 -7.07
C GLY A 9 26.91 26.98 -7.92
N HIS A 10 26.16 27.83 -8.63
CA HIS A 10 25.19 27.40 -9.64
C HIS A 10 25.91 27.20 -10.99
N GLU A 11 26.46 26.01 -11.23
CA GLU A 11 26.49 25.52 -12.61
C GLU A 11 25.09 24.95 -12.89
N ASP A 12 24.23 25.80 -13.46
CA ASP A 12 22.88 25.46 -13.90
C ASP A 12 22.94 24.38 -14.99
N SER A 13 23.01 23.12 -14.57
CA SER A 13 22.78 22.02 -15.49
C SER A 13 21.33 22.09 -15.96
N VAL A 14 21.16 22.37 -17.24
CA VAL A 14 19.85 22.37 -17.93
C VAL A 14 19.37 20.96 -18.27
N ASP A 15 20.16 19.92 -17.99
CA ASP A 15 19.74 18.54 -18.22
C ASP A 15 18.75 18.13 -17.11
N PRO A 16 17.48 17.82 -17.43
CA PRO A 16 16.49 17.42 -16.44
C PRO A 16 16.87 16.14 -15.68
N ARG A 17 17.87 15.38 -16.16
CA ARG A 17 18.38 14.17 -15.50
C ARG A 17 19.45 14.45 -14.46
N ASP A 18 19.96 15.69 -14.39
CA ASP A 18 20.99 16.07 -13.43
C ASP A 18 20.52 15.79 -11.99
N PRO A 19 21.32 15.06 -11.20
CA PRO A 19 20.88 14.59 -9.89
C PRO A 19 20.75 15.74 -8.88
N LEU A 20 21.52 16.82 -9.02
CA LEU A 20 21.41 17.99 -8.13
C LEU A 20 20.13 18.77 -8.43
N LEU A 21 19.76 18.93 -9.70
CA LEU A 21 18.50 19.54 -10.09
C LEU A 21 17.31 18.76 -9.52
N ARG A 22 17.33 17.42 -9.66
CA ARG A 22 16.28 16.54 -9.10
C ARG A 22 16.18 16.62 -7.58
N LEU A 23 17.31 16.62 -6.88
CA LEU A 23 17.33 16.78 -5.42
C LEU A 23 16.81 18.16 -5.00
N THR A 24 17.20 19.22 -5.72
CA THR A 24 16.71 20.59 -5.47
C THR A 24 15.19 20.67 -5.64
N ASN A 25 14.63 20.04 -6.67
CA ASN A 25 13.19 20.00 -6.90
C ASN A 25 12.43 19.13 -5.88
N PHE A 26 13.12 18.19 -5.22
CA PHE A 26 12.52 17.31 -4.23
C PHE A 26 12.50 17.91 -2.82
N PHE A 27 13.56 18.60 -2.40
CA PHE A 27 13.67 19.22 -1.08
C PHE A 27 12.94 20.57 -1.00
N ASP A 28 12.65 21.01 0.22
CA ASP A 28 12.16 22.36 0.50
C ASP A 28 13.23 23.38 0.11
N GLU A 29 12.79 24.53 -0.43
CA GLU A 29 13.67 25.57 -0.94
C GLU A 29 14.69 26.02 0.12
N GLY A 30 15.98 26.04 -0.26
CA GLY A 30 17.08 26.45 0.62
C GLY A 30 17.47 25.45 1.73
N SER A 31 16.81 24.30 1.84
CA SER A 31 17.09 23.31 2.89
C SER A 31 18.18 22.28 2.53
N LEU A 32 18.48 22.13 1.23
CA LEU A 32 19.37 21.10 0.71
C LEU A 32 20.83 21.32 1.13
N SER A 33 21.45 20.27 1.68
CA SER A 33 22.88 20.19 1.98
C SER A 33 23.46 18.88 1.45
N LEU A 34 24.55 18.94 0.68
CA LEU A 34 25.18 17.74 0.11
C LEU A 34 25.89 16.92 1.18
N LEU A 35 25.73 15.59 1.13
CA LEU A 35 26.45 14.68 2.02
C LEU A 35 27.89 14.42 1.57
N HIS A 36 28.19 14.71 0.30
CA HIS A 36 29.53 14.67 -0.28
C HIS A 36 29.63 15.67 -1.45
N PRO A 37 30.84 16.16 -1.78
CA PRO A 37 31.05 16.98 -2.97
C PRO A 37 30.60 16.26 -4.25
N ARG A 38 30.20 17.04 -5.27
CA ARG A 38 29.90 16.48 -6.59
C ARG A 38 31.12 15.72 -7.13
N ASP A 39 30.88 14.54 -7.67
CA ASP A 39 31.90 13.72 -8.31
C ASP A 39 31.33 12.98 -9.54
N LYS A 40 32.13 12.08 -10.13
CA LYS A 40 31.74 11.26 -11.29
C LYS A 40 31.32 9.84 -10.89
N SER A 41 30.91 9.64 -9.64
CA SER A 41 30.50 8.33 -9.13
C SER A 41 29.19 7.83 -9.75
N GLY A 42 28.41 8.73 -10.37
CA GLY A 42 27.08 8.43 -10.90
C GLY A 42 25.98 8.48 -9.84
N VAL A 43 26.24 9.07 -8.68
CA VAL A 43 25.27 9.28 -7.59
C VAL A 43 25.53 10.63 -6.93
N GLN A 44 24.48 11.35 -6.57
CA GLN A 44 24.55 12.46 -5.62
C GLN A 44 23.66 12.17 -4.42
N ALA A 45 24.16 12.41 -3.20
CA ALA A 45 23.37 12.32 -1.98
C ALA A 45 23.33 13.66 -1.23
N ALA A 46 22.20 13.92 -0.57
CA ALA A 46 21.93 15.14 0.16
C ALA A 46 20.97 14.89 1.34
N ILE A 47 20.97 15.83 2.28
CA ILE A 47 20.04 15.93 3.39
C ILE A 47 19.35 17.29 3.34
N GLY A 48 18.08 17.35 3.69
CA GLY A 48 17.31 18.58 3.69
C GLY A 48 15.99 18.41 4.42
N GLU A 49 15.03 19.28 4.12
CA GLU A 49 13.67 19.19 4.64
C GLU A 49 12.69 18.87 3.51
N VAL A 50 11.66 18.09 3.84
CA VAL A 50 10.52 17.80 2.97
C VAL A 50 9.26 18.07 3.76
N ASN A 51 8.54 19.13 3.40
CA ASN A 51 7.41 19.64 4.18
C ASN A 51 7.82 19.89 5.66
N GLY A 52 9.04 20.38 5.88
CA GLY A 52 9.67 20.58 7.19
C GLY A 52 10.10 19.30 7.91
N VAL A 53 10.06 18.12 7.28
CA VAL A 53 10.57 16.87 7.83
C VAL A 53 12.00 16.67 7.38
N ARG A 54 12.93 16.53 8.33
CA ARG A 54 14.32 16.14 8.05
C ARG A 54 14.32 14.83 7.25
N THR A 55 14.89 14.87 6.04
CA THR A 55 14.85 13.76 5.08
C THR A 55 16.20 13.62 4.39
N VAL A 56 16.63 12.38 4.17
CA VAL A 56 17.83 12.08 3.38
C VAL A 56 17.41 11.60 2.00
N SER A 57 18.11 12.01 0.95
CA SER A 57 17.85 11.50 -0.39
C SER A 57 19.15 11.24 -1.16
N TYR A 58 19.15 10.20 -1.96
CA TYR A 58 20.17 9.92 -2.96
C TYR A 58 19.52 9.85 -4.34
N CYS A 59 20.23 10.35 -5.35
CA CYS A 59 19.79 10.32 -6.74
C CYS A 59 20.90 9.71 -7.60
N THR A 60 20.58 8.62 -8.31
CA THR A 60 21.49 8.08 -9.33
C THR A 60 21.46 8.97 -10.57
N ASP A 61 22.63 9.25 -11.13
CA ASP A 61 22.83 10.18 -12.23
C ASP A 61 22.80 9.49 -13.60
N GLY A 62 21.66 9.57 -14.29
CA GLY A 62 21.50 9.01 -15.62
C GLY A 62 22.42 9.60 -16.69
N THR A 63 23.05 10.76 -16.45
CA THR A 63 23.97 11.42 -17.38
C THR A 63 25.39 10.83 -17.31
N VAL A 64 25.73 10.17 -16.19
CA VAL A 64 27.04 9.54 -15.98
C VAL A 64 26.93 8.04 -16.20
N MET A 65 27.38 7.58 -17.38
CA MET A 65 27.36 6.15 -17.76
C MET A 65 25.98 5.50 -17.61
N GLY A 66 24.89 6.26 -17.85
CA GLY A 66 23.53 5.77 -17.66
C GLY A 66 23.14 5.50 -16.20
N GLY A 67 23.81 6.13 -15.23
CA GLY A 67 23.60 5.91 -13.80
C GLY A 67 24.14 4.58 -13.30
N ALA A 68 25.14 4.01 -13.98
CA ALA A 68 25.70 2.72 -13.62
C ALA A 68 26.34 2.75 -12.22
N MET A 69 25.88 1.83 -11.37
CA MET A 69 26.28 1.66 -9.98
C MET A 69 27.70 1.07 -9.90
N GLY A 70 28.69 1.91 -9.63
CA GLY A 70 30.07 1.53 -9.32
C GLY A 70 30.35 1.58 -7.82
N VAL A 71 31.58 1.21 -7.42
CA VAL A 71 32.03 1.11 -6.02
C VAL A 71 31.80 2.40 -5.25
N VAL A 72 32.25 3.54 -5.78
CA VAL A 72 32.13 4.85 -5.12
C VAL A 72 30.66 5.29 -5.03
N GLY A 73 29.88 5.13 -6.11
CA GLY A 73 28.47 5.53 -6.13
C GLY A 73 27.63 4.71 -5.16
N CYS A 74 27.89 3.40 -5.06
CA CYS A 74 27.25 2.54 -4.07
C CYS A 74 27.62 2.95 -2.65
N ALA A 75 28.89 3.31 -2.38
CA ALA A 75 29.30 3.81 -1.07
C ALA A 75 28.54 5.08 -0.65
N HIS A 76 28.26 5.99 -1.59
CA HIS A 76 27.44 7.18 -1.32
C HIS A 76 25.99 6.81 -0.97
N ILE A 77 25.39 5.84 -1.67
CA ILE A 77 24.04 5.35 -1.33
C ILE A 77 24.03 4.72 0.07
N VAL A 78 24.99 3.86 0.38
CA VAL A 78 25.12 3.23 1.71
C VAL A 78 25.27 4.29 2.80
N ASN A 79 26.16 5.27 2.60
CA ASN A 79 26.36 6.37 3.54
C ASN A 79 25.09 7.22 3.73
N ALA A 80 24.31 7.46 2.66
CA ALA A 80 23.03 8.15 2.76
C ALA A 80 22.01 7.37 3.60
N ILE A 81 21.91 6.05 3.40
CA ILE A 81 21.02 5.19 4.20
C ILE A 81 21.47 5.16 5.67
N ASP A 82 22.78 5.05 5.94
CA ASP A 82 23.32 5.05 7.30
C ASP A 82 23.14 6.40 8.00
N THR A 83 23.25 7.50 7.25
CA THR A 83 22.91 8.84 7.75
C THR A 83 21.44 8.90 8.14
N ALA A 84 20.54 8.41 7.27
CA ALA A 84 19.10 8.41 7.55
C ALA A 84 18.74 7.56 8.78
N ILE A 85 19.39 6.41 8.96
CA ILE A 85 19.23 5.57 10.15
C ILE A 85 19.69 6.32 11.41
N THR A 86 20.85 6.98 11.34
CA THR A 86 21.42 7.73 12.47
C THR A 86 20.53 8.91 12.87
N GLU A 87 20.00 9.63 11.89
CA GLU A 87 19.10 10.78 12.08
C GLU A 87 17.65 10.35 12.40
N GLN A 88 17.35 9.05 12.34
CA GLN A 88 15.98 8.51 12.38
C GLN A 88 15.03 9.22 11.40
N ALA A 89 15.55 9.56 10.23
CA ALA A 89 14.87 10.29 9.18
C ALA A 89 14.40 9.36 8.05
N PRO A 90 13.31 9.67 7.34
CA PRO A 90 12.97 8.99 6.09
C PRO A 90 14.10 9.11 5.06
N VAL A 91 14.23 8.09 4.22
CA VAL A 91 15.15 8.09 3.07
C VAL A 91 14.40 7.92 1.76
N VAL A 92 14.72 8.77 0.78
CA VAL A 92 14.12 8.74 -0.56
C VAL A 92 15.19 8.49 -1.62
N GLY A 93 15.08 7.35 -2.31
CA GLY A 93 15.93 7.02 -3.44
C GLY A 93 15.30 7.45 -4.77
N ILE A 94 15.97 8.34 -5.51
CA ILE A 94 15.57 8.77 -6.85
C ILE A 94 16.39 7.98 -7.88
N TRP A 95 15.71 7.12 -8.64
CA TRP A 95 16.33 6.10 -9.47
C TRP A 95 16.28 6.43 -10.97
N HIS A 96 17.46 6.41 -11.58
CA HIS A 96 17.76 6.46 -13.01
C HIS A 96 19.12 5.77 -13.23
N SER A 97 19.16 4.45 -13.06
CA SER A 97 20.33 3.59 -13.16
C SER A 97 20.14 2.44 -14.15
N GLY A 98 21.11 2.31 -15.06
CA GLY A 98 21.26 1.18 -15.98
C GLY A 98 21.76 -0.12 -15.34
N GLY A 99 21.95 -0.16 -14.01
CA GLY A 99 22.42 -1.34 -13.28
C GLY A 99 23.87 -1.24 -12.83
N ALA A 100 24.52 -2.39 -12.64
CA ALA A 100 25.91 -2.43 -12.18
C ALA A 100 26.89 -1.90 -13.24
N ARG A 101 27.93 -1.20 -12.81
CA ARG A 101 28.97 -0.66 -13.71
C ARG A 101 29.85 -1.78 -14.24
N LEU A 102 29.59 -2.19 -15.48
CA LEU A 102 30.29 -3.30 -16.14
C LEU A 102 31.81 -3.17 -16.17
N ALA A 103 32.33 -1.94 -16.32
CA ALA A 103 33.77 -1.68 -16.34
C ALA A 103 34.48 -1.98 -15.01
N GLU A 104 33.74 -2.01 -13.90
CA GLU A 104 34.23 -2.32 -12.55
C GLU A 104 33.92 -3.76 -12.12
N GLY A 105 33.47 -4.63 -13.03
CA GLY A 105 33.41 -6.07 -12.83
C GLY A 105 32.76 -6.53 -11.52
N VAL A 106 33.49 -7.39 -10.78
CA VAL A 106 32.99 -8.03 -9.55
C VAL A 106 32.92 -7.04 -8.38
N GLU A 107 33.75 -6.01 -8.40
CA GLU A 107 33.78 -4.96 -7.39
C GLU A 107 32.47 -4.18 -7.39
N ALA A 108 31.93 -3.85 -8.56
CA ALA A 108 30.60 -3.23 -8.68
C ALA A 108 29.49 -4.15 -8.14
N LEU A 109 29.54 -5.46 -8.42
CA LEU A 109 28.56 -6.41 -7.91
C LEU A 109 28.59 -6.50 -6.38
N HIS A 110 29.78 -6.54 -5.79
CA HIS A 110 29.94 -6.52 -4.33
C HIS A 110 29.38 -5.23 -3.73
N ALA A 111 29.66 -4.09 -4.34
CA ALA A 111 29.19 -2.79 -3.87
C ALA A 111 27.66 -2.66 -3.96
N VAL A 112 27.03 -3.17 -5.03
CA VAL A 112 25.56 -3.25 -5.15
C VAL A 112 24.96 -4.14 -4.05
N GLY A 113 25.63 -5.25 -3.72
CA GLY A 113 25.23 -6.09 -2.57
C GLY A 113 25.23 -5.32 -1.24
N GLY A 114 26.21 -4.43 -1.04
CA GLY A 114 26.25 -3.52 0.13
C GLY A 114 25.07 -2.56 0.19
N VAL A 115 24.60 -2.05 -0.96
CA VAL A 115 23.38 -1.23 -1.02
C VAL A 115 22.15 -2.02 -0.57
N PHE A 116 22.00 -3.27 -1.02
CA PHE A 116 20.86 -4.11 -0.61
C PHE A 116 20.90 -4.43 0.88
N GLU A 117 22.08 -4.72 1.43
CA GLU A 117 22.24 -4.95 2.87
C GLU A 117 21.81 -3.71 3.67
N ALA A 118 22.24 -2.51 3.26
CA ALA A 118 21.85 -1.25 3.91
C ALA A 118 20.32 -1.03 3.87
N MET A 119 19.67 -1.30 2.73
CA MET A 119 18.19 -1.22 2.62
C MET A 119 17.48 -2.22 3.54
N VAL A 120 18.01 -3.44 3.65
CA VAL A 120 17.48 -4.48 4.53
C VAL A 120 17.73 -4.15 6.01
N ARG A 121 18.79 -3.41 6.34
CA ARG A 121 19.04 -2.85 7.68
C ARG A 121 18.03 -1.75 8.01
N ALA A 122 17.71 -0.89 7.05
CA ALA A 122 16.73 0.19 7.20
C ALA A 122 15.25 -0.29 7.21
N SER A 123 14.95 -1.46 6.64
CA SER A 123 13.58 -1.96 6.46
C SER A 123 12.79 -2.08 7.77
N GLY A 124 11.66 -1.38 7.84
CA GLY A 124 10.81 -1.29 9.02
C GLY A 124 11.39 -0.44 10.17
N TYR A 125 12.60 0.11 10.02
CA TYR A 125 13.25 0.98 11.00
C TYR A 125 13.06 2.47 10.65
N ILE A 126 13.38 2.86 9.42
CA ILE A 126 13.04 4.17 8.84
C ILE A 126 12.24 3.98 7.55
N PRO A 127 11.34 4.92 7.18
CA PRO A 127 10.62 4.85 5.92
C PRO A 127 11.56 4.96 4.72
N GLN A 128 11.45 4.03 3.78
CA GLN A 128 12.20 4.01 2.53
C GLN A 128 11.26 4.17 1.34
N ILE A 129 11.38 5.27 0.60
CA ILE A 129 10.57 5.53 -0.59
C ILE A 129 11.47 5.53 -1.82
N SER A 130 11.08 4.81 -2.87
CA SER A 130 11.78 4.83 -4.16
C SER A 130 10.95 5.56 -5.21
N VAL A 131 11.56 6.54 -5.87
CA VAL A 131 10.98 7.27 -7.01
C VAL A 131 11.76 6.90 -8.26
N VAL A 132 11.15 6.15 -9.16
CA VAL A 132 11.78 5.70 -10.40
C VAL A 132 11.44 6.66 -11.54
N VAL A 133 12.45 7.43 -11.95
CA VAL A 133 12.35 8.53 -12.94
C VAL A 133 13.11 8.21 -14.25
N GLY A 134 13.56 6.97 -14.39
CA GLY A 134 14.24 6.44 -15.56
C GLY A 134 14.46 4.95 -15.40
N PHE A 135 15.60 4.44 -15.84
CA PHE A 135 15.92 3.02 -15.69
C PHE A 135 16.19 2.63 -14.23
N ALA A 136 15.84 1.40 -13.88
CA ALA A 136 16.33 0.65 -12.74
C ALA A 136 16.49 -0.80 -13.22
N ALA A 137 17.60 -1.06 -13.90
CA ALA A 137 17.84 -2.31 -14.62
C ALA A 137 18.80 -3.25 -13.89
N GLY A 138 18.66 -4.56 -14.09
CA GLY A 138 19.56 -5.55 -13.51
C GLY A 138 19.55 -5.51 -11.99
N GLY A 139 20.73 -5.38 -11.38
CA GLY A 139 20.86 -5.21 -9.92
C GLY A 139 20.08 -4.00 -9.40
N ALA A 140 20.04 -2.89 -10.13
CA ALA A 140 19.32 -1.69 -9.69
C ALA A 140 17.80 -1.91 -9.57
N ALA A 141 17.23 -2.91 -10.26
CA ALA A 141 15.81 -3.23 -10.15
C ALA A 141 15.40 -3.70 -8.73
N TYR A 142 16.31 -4.35 -8.01
CA TYR A 142 16.07 -4.78 -6.64
C TYR A 142 16.13 -3.64 -5.62
N GLY A 143 16.80 -2.53 -5.96
CA GLY A 143 16.85 -1.34 -5.11
C GLY A 143 15.45 -0.85 -4.74
N PRO A 144 14.62 -0.42 -5.72
CA PRO A 144 13.24 -0.06 -5.46
C PRO A 144 12.42 -1.16 -4.79
N ALA A 145 12.57 -2.42 -5.24
CA ALA A 145 11.79 -3.54 -4.74
C ALA A 145 12.02 -3.85 -3.24
N LEU A 146 13.17 -3.49 -2.68
CA LEU A 146 13.51 -3.65 -1.26
C LEU A 146 12.99 -2.51 -0.37
N THR A 147 12.50 -1.41 -0.95
CA THR A 147 11.96 -0.26 -0.21
C THR A 147 10.47 -0.39 0.10
N ASP A 148 9.94 0.48 0.97
CA ASP A 148 8.58 0.39 1.49
C ASP A 148 7.52 0.77 0.43
N VAL A 149 7.75 1.85 -0.32
CA VAL A 149 6.84 2.32 -1.38
C VAL A 149 7.63 2.67 -2.63
N VAL A 150 7.15 2.21 -3.79
CA VAL A 150 7.73 2.47 -5.11
C VAL A 150 6.77 3.32 -5.92
N ILE A 151 7.22 4.52 -6.29
CA ILE A 151 6.55 5.46 -7.17
C ILE A 151 7.26 5.43 -8.52
N MET A 152 6.52 5.20 -9.61
CA MET A 152 7.08 5.23 -10.96
C MET A 152 6.52 6.43 -11.73
N ALA A 153 7.41 7.30 -12.21
CA ALA A 153 7.07 8.33 -13.18
C ALA A 153 6.94 7.72 -14.60
N PRO A 154 6.38 8.44 -15.59
CA PRO A 154 6.14 7.89 -16.94
C PRO A 154 7.38 7.30 -17.63
N ALA A 155 8.55 7.90 -17.42
CA ALA A 155 9.83 7.41 -17.97
C ALA A 155 10.43 6.23 -17.19
N GLY A 156 9.84 5.85 -16.05
CA GLY A 156 10.34 4.80 -15.17
C GLY A 156 10.33 3.43 -15.84
N ARG A 157 11.43 2.68 -15.73
CA ARG A 157 11.57 1.31 -16.26
C ARG A 157 12.26 0.44 -15.22
N VAL A 158 11.60 -0.62 -14.76
CA VAL A 158 12.17 -1.57 -13.79
C VAL A 158 12.21 -2.95 -14.45
N PHE A 159 13.37 -3.59 -14.53
CA PHE A 159 13.45 -4.98 -14.99
C PHE A 159 14.79 -5.60 -14.61
N VAL A 160 14.78 -6.89 -14.28
CA VAL A 160 16.01 -7.65 -14.03
C VAL A 160 16.80 -7.86 -15.32
N THR A 161 16.10 -8.12 -16.42
CA THR A 161 16.70 -8.44 -17.72
C THR A 161 16.05 -7.56 -18.78
N GLY A 162 16.87 -6.89 -19.60
CA GLY A 162 16.38 -6.02 -20.67
C GLY A 162 15.74 -6.80 -21.82
N PRO A 163 14.90 -6.16 -22.66
CA PRO A 163 14.14 -6.84 -23.71
C PRO A 163 14.99 -7.62 -24.72
N ASP A 164 16.16 -7.09 -25.11
CA ASP A 164 17.05 -7.77 -26.06
C ASP A 164 17.55 -9.12 -25.52
N VAL A 165 17.84 -9.17 -24.21
CA VAL A 165 18.29 -10.40 -23.55
C VAL A 165 17.12 -11.38 -23.43
N VAL A 166 15.91 -10.92 -23.09
CA VAL A 166 14.68 -11.74 -23.09
C VAL A 166 14.50 -12.39 -24.46
N LYS A 167 14.50 -11.60 -25.55
CA LYS A 167 14.38 -12.10 -26.91
C LYS A 167 15.45 -13.12 -27.27
N SER A 168 16.71 -12.86 -26.91
CA SER A 168 17.81 -13.77 -27.24
C SER A 168 17.73 -15.13 -26.53
N VAL A 169 17.14 -15.18 -25.32
CA VAL A 169 17.10 -16.39 -24.48
C VAL A 169 15.79 -17.16 -24.65
N THR A 170 14.65 -16.47 -24.70
CA THR A 170 13.32 -17.10 -24.73
C THR A 170 12.64 -17.03 -26.10
N GLY A 171 13.11 -16.14 -26.99
CA GLY A 171 12.45 -15.83 -28.25
C GLY A 171 11.25 -14.88 -28.11
N GLU A 172 10.91 -14.44 -26.89
CA GLU A 172 9.80 -13.52 -26.66
C GLU A 172 10.14 -12.10 -27.11
N GLU A 173 9.28 -11.51 -27.94
CA GLU A 173 9.42 -10.11 -28.35
C GLU A 173 8.54 -9.22 -27.45
N VAL A 174 9.18 -8.26 -26.79
CA VAL A 174 8.53 -7.31 -25.89
C VAL A 174 9.31 -5.99 -25.92
N ASP A 175 8.62 -4.85 -25.78
CA ASP A 175 9.27 -3.55 -25.66
C ASP A 175 9.55 -3.19 -24.17
N MET A 176 10.32 -2.13 -23.90
CA MET A 176 10.67 -1.72 -22.54
C MET A 176 9.46 -1.28 -21.68
N GLU A 177 8.45 -0.62 -22.28
CA GLU A 177 7.24 -0.18 -21.57
C GLU A 177 6.38 -1.39 -21.19
N SER A 178 6.17 -2.30 -22.14
CA SER A 178 5.41 -3.52 -21.96
C SER A 178 6.09 -4.49 -20.99
N LEU A 179 7.43 -4.52 -20.96
CA LEU A 179 8.21 -5.38 -20.06
C LEU A 179 8.23 -4.85 -18.61
N GLY A 180 8.51 -3.56 -18.44
CA GLY A 180 8.83 -3.00 -17.11
C GLY A 180 8.43 -1.54 -16.92
N GLY A 181 7.47 -1.04 -17.70
CA GLY A 181 6.91 0.30 -17.55
C GLY A 181 5.95 0.45 -16.36
N PRO A 182 5.57 1.69 -16.01
CA PRO A 182 4.71 1.97 -14.85
C PRO A 182 3.36 1.25 -14.93
N LEU A 183 2.74 1.18 -16.11
CA LEU A 183 1.46 0.52 -16.31
C LEU A 183 1.57 -1.01 -16.15
N THR A 184 2.62 -1.62 -16.68
CA THR A 184 2.87 -3.06 -16.50
C THR A 184 3.08 -3.38 -15.03
N HIS A 185 3.92 -2.62 -14.33
CA HIS A 185 4.17 -2.87 -12.92
C HIS A 185 2.97 -2.59 -12.02
N GLY A 186 2.21 -1.52 -12.31
CA GLY A 186 1.03 -1.14 -11.53
C GLY A 186 -0.21 -2.00 -11.80
N LYS A 187 -0.25 -2.78 -12.88
CA LYS A 187 -1.40 -3.64 -13.24
C LYS A 187 -1.11 -5.14 -13.14
N LYS A 188 0.10 -5.58 -13.48
CA LYS A 188 0.43 -7.01 -13.59
C LYS A 188 1.27 -7.51 -12.41
N SER A 189 2.42 -6.88 -12.16
CA SER A 189 3.39 -7.43 -11.21
C SER A 189 3.21 -6.97 -9.76
N GLY A 190 2.56 -5.83 -9.53
CA GLY A 190 2.49 -5.18 -8.21
C GLY A 190 3.76 -4.45 -7.76
N VAL A 191 4.85 -4.41 -8.53
CA VAL A 191 6.09 -3.71 -8.12
C VAL A 191 5.87 -2.20 -7.91
N SER A 192 5.08 -1.57 -8.80
CA SER A 192 4.74 -0.15 -8.69
C SER A 192 3.57 0.01 -7.73
N HIS A 193 3.78 0.76 -6.65
CA HIS A 193 2.73 1.11 -5.71
C HIS A 193 1.96 2.33 -6.20
N ILE A 194 2.63 3.29 -6.83
CA ILE A 194 2.01 4.50 -7.36
C ILE A 194 2.55 4.73 -8.78
N THR A 195 1.64 4.89 -9.75
CA THR A 195 1.97 5.36 -11.10
C THR A 195 1.66 6.84 -11.19
N ALA A 196 2.70 7.67 -11.29
CA ALA A 196 2.57 9.13 -11.34
C ALA A 196 2.36 9.61 -12.78
N ASP A 197 1.72 10.78 -12.91
CA ASP A 197 1.40 11.39 -14.21
C ASP A 197 2.60 12.16 -14.81
N SER A 198 3.56 12.56 -13.95
CA SER A 198 4.80 13.22 -14.33
C SER A 198 5.89 13.01 -13.27
N GLU A 199 7.12 13.43 -13.56
CA GLU A 199 8.21 13.43 -12.57
C GLU A 199 7.90 14.36 -11.38
N ALA A 200 7.30 15.54 -11.64
CA ALA A 200 6.88 16.47 -10.59
C ALA A 200 5.75 15.90 -9.71
N ASP A 201 4.77 15.22 -10.32
CA ASP A 201 3.73 14.49 -9.56
C ASP A 201 4.35 13.39 -8.69
N ALA A 202 5.34 12.64 -9.23
CA ALA A 202 6.05 11.62 -8.47
C ALA A 202 6.74 12.19 -7.22
N TYR A 203 7.38 13.36 -7.34
CA TYR A 203 7.97 14.06 -6.20
C TYR A 203 6.93 14.57 -5.22
N TRP A 204 5.85 15.18 -5.69
CA TRP A 204 4.78 15.65 -4.82
C TRP A 204 4.17 14.50 -3.99
N ARG A 205 3.93 13.34 -4.61
CA ARG A 205 3.45 12.13 -3.90
C ARG A 205 4.48 11.56 -2.93
N ALA A 206 5.76 11.53 -3.30
CA ALA A 206 6.83 11.11 -2.39
C ALA A 206 6.90 12.02 -1.16
N ARG A 207 6.82 13.34 -1.35
CA ARG A 207 6.80 14.34 -0.27
C ARG A 207 5.59 14.18 0.64
N ARG A 208 4.42 13.82 0.09
CA ARG A 208 3.23 13.49 0.90
C ARG A 208 3.44 12.24 1.76
N LEU A 209 4.02 11.19 1.20
CA LEU A 209 4.31 9.96 1.96
C LEU A 209 5.32 10.20 3.08
N VAL A 210 6.35 11.05 2.86
CA VAL A 210 7.25 11.49 3.94
C VAL A 210 6.46 12.08 5.11
N SER A 211 5.52 13.00 4.82
CA SER A 211 4.64 13.57 5.84
C SER A 211 3.74 12.52 6.51
N THR A 212 3.21 11.56 5.77
CA THR A 212 2.38 10.46 6.31
C THR A 212 3.14 9.62 7.34
N PHE A 213 4.40 9.27 7.06
CA PHE A 213 5.18 8.43 7.96
C PHE A 213 5.80 9.20 9.13
N ALA A 214 6.26 10.43 8.91
CA ALA A 214 7.01 11.18 9.91
C ALA A 214 6.16 12.16 10.75
N ARG A 215 4.98 12.55 10.24
CA ARG A 215 4.06 13.49 10.92
C ARG A 215 2.64 12.92 10.93
N PRO A 216 2.41 11.84 11.70
CA PRO A 216 1.10 11.19 11.74
C PRO A 216 0.01 12.13 12.24
N GLY A 217 0.29 13.09 13.12
CA GLY A 217 -0.71 14.01 13.66
C GLY A 217 -1.37 13.48 14.93
N ARG A 218 -2.58 13.97 15.25
CA ARG A 218 -3.40 13.56 16.40
C ARG A 218 -4.84 13.44 15.95
N PHE A 219 -5.58 12.50 16.55
CA PHE A 219 -7.01 12.40 16.31
C PHE A 219 -7.74 13.57 16.99
N ASP A 220 -8.58 14.26 16.21
CA ASP A 220 -9.47 15.32 16.66
C ASP A 220 -10.92 14.80 16.64
N THR A 221 -11.48 14.49 17.81
CA THR A 221 -12.82 13.92 17.92
C THR A 221 -13.93 14.89 17.51
N GLU A 222 -13.75 16.19 17.74
CA GLU A 222 -14.74 17.21 17.33
C GLU A 222 -14.78 17.33 15.81
N HIS A 223 -13.60 17.33 15.17
CA HIS A 223 -13.51 17.31 13.71
C HIS A 223 -14.07 16.02 13.10
N ALA A 224 -13.94 14.89 13.81
CA ALA A 224 -14.55 13.63 13.38
C ALA A 224 -16.08 13.70 13.39
N GLU A 225 -16.67 14.20 14.48
CA GLU A 225 -18.13 14.37 14.62
C GLU A 225 -18.71 15.37 13.61
N ALA A 226 -17.99 16.46 13.32
CA ALA A 226 -18.41 17.43 12.32
C ALA A 226 -18.43 16.86 10.89
N GLY A 227 -17.63 15.83 10.62
CA GLY A 227 -17.57 15.13 9.33
C GLY A 227 -18.50 13.92 9.20
N ASP A 228 -19.34 13.63 10.20
CA ASP A 228 -20.27 12.52 10.16
C ASP A 228 -21.29 12.69 9.02
N THR A 229 -21.46 11.62 8.23
CA THR A 229 -22.38 11.56 7.10
C THR A 229 -22.86 10.12 6.91
N ASP A 230 -24.05 9.92 6.33
CA ASP A 230 -24.57 8.58 6.06
C ASP A 230 -23.78 7.89 4.94
N LEU A 231 -22.75 7.16 5.34
CA LEU A 231 -21.92 6.39 4.42
C LEU A 231 -22.67 5.21 3.76
N LYS A 232 -23.76 4.71 4.37
CA LYS A 232 -24.55 3.62 3.79
C LYS A 232 -25.38 4.11 2.61
N ALA A 233 -25.74 5.39 2.56
CA ALA A 233 -26.40 6.00 1.40
C ALA A 233 -25.56 5.94 0.10
N LEU A 234 -24.24 5.71 0.22
CA LEU A 234 -23.34 5.52 -0.93
C LEU A 234 -23.42 4.11 -1.53
N LEU A 235 -24.09 3.16 -0.85
CA LEU A 235 -24.28 1.80 -1.32
C LEU A 235 -25.58 1.67 -2.12
N PRO A 236 -25.67 0.72 -3.08
CA PRO A 236 -26.93 0.38 -3.73
C PRO A 236 -27.98 -0.11 -2.73
N GLU A 237 -29.25 0.21 -2.97
CA GLU A 237 -30.38 -0.28 -2.15
C GLU A 237 -30.42 -1.81 -2.04
N SER A 238 -30.02 -2.52 -3.10
CA SER A 238 -29.99 -3.98 -3.12
C SER A 238 -28.62 -4.54 -2.71
N ASN A 239 -28.59 -5.33 -1.63
CA ASN A 239 -27.40 -6.07 -1.16
C ASN A 239 -26.86 -7.12 -2.16
N ARG A 240 -27.60 -7.39 -3.24
CA ARG A 240 -27.15 -8.26 -4.35
C ARG A 240 -26.33 -7.50 -5.39
N ARG A 241 -26.42 -6.17 -5.46
CA ARG A 241 -25.64 -5.37 -6.40
C ARG A 241 -24.25 -5.09 -5.83
N ALA A 242 -23.24 -5.29 -6.66
CA ALA A 242 -21.88 -4.86 -6.34
C ALA A 242 -21.79 -3.32 -6.31
N TYR A 243 -20.82 -2.79 -5.56
CA TYR A 243 -20.56 -1.36 -5.45
C TYR A 243 -19.05 -1.11 -5.38
N ASP A 244 -18.65 0.11 -5.72
CA ASP A 244 -17.27 0.55 -5.57
C ASP A 244 -17.03 1.09 -4.16
N VAL A 245 -15.97 0.65 -3.47
CA VAL A 245 -15.71 1.04 -2.08
C VAL A 245 -15.04 2.42 -1.95
N HIS A 246 -14.45 2.94 -3.03
CA HIS A 246 -13.74 4.22 -3.01
C HIS A 246 -14.56 5.42 -2.51
N PRO A 247 -15.86 5.58 -2.87
CA PRO A 247 -16.69 6.65 -2.31
C PRO A 247 -16.82 6.57 -0.79
N VAL A 248 -16.95 5.36 -0.22
CA VAL A 248 -17.02 5.16 1.23
C VAL A 248 -15.68 5.52 1.88
N VAL A 249 -14.56 5.06 1.30
CA VAL A 249 -13.22 5.39 1.80
C VAL A 249 -12.96 6.90 1.73
N THR A 250 -13.32 7.54 0.63
CA THR A 250 -13.10 8.98 0.41
C THR A 250 -13.95 9.82 1.35
N ALA A 251 -15.23 9.48 1.54
CA ALA A 251 -16.11 10.20 2.46
C ALA A 251 -15.76 9.98 3.94
N LEU A 252 -15.10 8.87 4.28
CA LEU A 252 -14.62 8.60 5.63
C LEU A 252 -13.39 9.44 5.98
N LEU A 253 -12.51 9.70 5.01
CA LEU A 253 -11.22 10.36 5.22
C LEU A 253 -11.30 11.89 5.04
N ASP A 254 -10.28 12.58 5.54
CA ASP A 254 -10.13 14.02 5.42
C ASP A 254 -9.79 14.41 3.98
N THR A 255 -9.97 15.69 3.67
CA THR A 255 -9.48 16.35 2.46
C THR A 255 -8.15 17.07 2.73
N GLN A 256 -7.49 17.51 1.65
CA GLN A 256 -6.25 18.30 1.68
C GLN A 256 -6.09 19.07 0.37
N LEU A 257 -5.14 20.01 0.33
CA LEU A 257 -4.81 20.75 -0.89
C LEU A 257 -3.97 19.90 -1.86
N ALA A 258 -4.20 20.10 -3.15
CA ALA A 258 -3.44 19.51 -4.24
C ALA A 258 -2.08 20.22 -4.41
N ALA A 259 -1.32 19.81 -5.43
CA ALA A 259 0.00 20.38 -5.73
C ALA A 259 -0.06 21.87 -6.12
N ASP A 260 -1.20 22.36 -6.61
CA ASP A 260 -1.41 23.76 -6.96
C ASP A 260 -1.62 24.67 -5.74
N GLY A 261 -1.88 24.10 -4.55
CA GLY A 261 -2.12 24.84 -3.31
C GLY A 261 -3.53 25.39 -3.14
N ASP A 262 -4.42 25.21 -4.12
CA ASP A 262 -5.76 25.81 -4.12
C ASP A 262 -6.88 24.77 -4.25
N THR A 263 -6.62 23.63 -4.91
CA THR A 263 -7.64 22.61 -5.17
C THR A 263 -7.75 21.65 -3.99
N GLU A 264 -8.92 21.57 -3.38
CA GLU A 264 -9.20 20.56 -2.35
C GLU A 264 -9.46 19.18 -2.96
N ILE A 265 -8.73 18.19 -2.48
CA ILE A 265 -8.78 16.79 -2.93
C ILE A 265 -8.88 15.85 -1.72
N SER A 266 -9.27 14.60 -1.95
CA SER A 266 -9.19 13.57 -0.90
C SER A 266 -7.75 13.40 -0.39
N SER A 267 -7.58 13.20 0.92
CA SER A 267 -6.28 12.80 1.49
C SER A 267 -5.88 11.37 1.15
N PHE A 268 -6.79 10.58 0.57
CA PHE A 268 -6.55 9.19 0.23
C PHE A 268 -5.54 9.05 -0.92
N GLU A 269 -4.39 8.44 -0.62
CA GLU A 269 -3.38 8.00 -1.59
C GLU A 269 -3.46 6.48 -1.70
N GLU A 270 -4.14 6.00 -2.74
CA GLU A 270 -4.29 4.58 -3.00
C GLU A 270 -2.99 3.96 -3.50
N LEU A 271 -2.58 2.85 -2.88
CA LEU A 271 -1.45 2.03 -3.31
C LEU A 271 -1.93 0.86 -4.17
N GLN A 272 -1.22 0.64 -5.27
CA GLN A 272 -1.43 -0.45 -6.22
C GLN A 272 -2.87 -0.48 -6.75
N ALA A 273 -3.45 0.69 -7.06
CA ALA A 273 -4.86 0.83 -7.46
C ALA A 273 -5.30 -0.08 -8.62
N LYS A 274 -4.38 -0.39 -9.54
CA LYS A 274 -4.64 -1.22 -10.72
C LYS A 274 -4.22 -2.69 -10.56
N TRP A 275 -3.64 -3.09 -9.42
CA TRP A 275 -3.22 -4.45 -9.12
C TRP A 275 -4.03 -5.03 -7.94
N ALA A 276 -4.53 -6.25 -8.11
CA ALA A 276 -5.49 -6.88 -7.21
C ALA A 276 -6.65 -5.93 -6.79
N PRO A 277 -7.42 -5.36 -7.74
CA PRO A 277 -8.37 -4.28 -7.48
C PRO A 277 -9.62 -4.71 -6.68
N ASN A 278 -9.73 -6.00 -6.36
CA ASN A 278 -10.68 -6.57 -5.41
C ASN A 278 -10.36 -6.22 -3.94
N ILE A 279 -9.17 -5.69 -3.66
CA ILE A 279 -8.83 -5.05 -2.38
C ILE A 279 -8.18 -3.69 -2.60
N VAL A 280 -8.67 -2.69 -1.90
CA VAL A 280 -8.17 -1.32 -1.87
C VAL A 280 -7.26 -1.20 -0.65
N THR A 281 -6.08 -0.60 -0.85
CA THR A 281 -5.12 -0.30 0.22
C THR A 281 -4.57 1.09 -0.01
N GLY A 282 -4.41 1.89 1.03
CA GLY A 282 -3.84 3.23 0.86
C GLY A 282 -3.76 4.00 2.16
N PHE A 283 -3.08 5.13 2.12
CA PHE A 283 -2.97 6.03 3.27
C PHE A 283 -3.94 7.19 3.13
N GLY A 284 -4.42 7.71 4.26
CA GLY A 284 -5.17 8.96 4.31
C GLY A 284 -5.03 9.61 5.68
N ARG A 285 -5.77 10.69 5.90
CA ARG A 285 -5.96 11.25 7.24
C ARG A 285 -7.39 11.02 7.69
N LEU A 286 -7.55 10.60 8.94
CA LEU A 286 -8.82 10.50 9.62
C LEU A 286 -8.77 11.43 10.82
N ALA A 287 -9.54 12.50 10.73
CA ALA A 287 -9.63 13.52 11.76
C ALA A 287 -8.25 14.04 12.22
N GLY A 288 -7.40 14.40 11.26
CA GLY A 288 -6.07 14.95 11.48
C GLY A 288 -4.94 13.91 11.66
N HIS A 289 -5.25 12.64 11.92
CA HIS A 289 -4.25 11.59 12.10
C HIS A 289 -4.08 10.71 10.85
N SER A 290 -2.84 10.37 10.48
CA SER A 290 -2.54 9.44 9.39
C SER A 290 -3.06 8.04 9.72
N VAL A 291 -3.79 7.44 8.79
CA VAL A 291 -4.33 6.07 8.90
C VAL A 291 -4.07 5.29 7.62
N GLY A 292 -3.87 3.99 7.76
CA GLY A 292 -3.91 3.06 6.65
C GLY A 292 -5.33 2.53 6.49
N VAL A 293 -5.81 2.43 5.25
CA VAL A 293 -7.12 1.86 4.93
C VAL A 293 -6.94 0.58 4.15
N ILE A 294 -7.68 -0.46 4.53
CA ILE A 294 -7.83 -1.70 3.76
C ILE A 294 -9.31 -1.93 3.54
N ALA A 295 -9.75 -2.11 2.30
CA ALA A 295 -11.16 -2.28 1.99
C ALA A 295 -11.39 -3.33 0.90
N ASN A 296 -12.31 -4.27 1.12
CA ASN A 296 -12.79 -5.10 0.01
C ASN A 296 -13.50 -4.21 -1.02
N ASN A 297 -13.31 -4.48 -2.31
CA ASN A 297 -14.04 -3.81 -3.38
C ASN A 297 -15.04 -4.76 -4.07
N PRO A 298 -16.33 -4.76 -3.69
CA PRO A 298 -17.33 -5.65 -4.25
C PRO A 298 -17.49 -5.54 -5.77
N LEU A 299 -17.18 -4.38 -6.39
CA LEU A 299 -17.22 -4.19 -7.84
C LEU A 299 -16.22 -5.08 -8.59
N ARG A 300 -15.19 -5.58 -7.90
CA ARG A 300 -14.13 -6.41 -8.48
C ARG A 300 -14.16 -7.79 -7.83
N MET A 301 -14.48 -8.81 -8.63
CA MET A 301 -14.57 -10.20 -8.18
C MET A 301 -15.50 -10.41 -6.97
N GLY A 302 -16.52 -9.55 -6.80
CA GLY A 302 -17.44 -9.63 -5.65
C GLY A 302 -16.79 -9.30 -4.30
N GLY A 303 -15.60 -8.70 -4.28
CA GLY A 303 -14.85 -8.42 -3.05
C GLY A 303 -14.12 -9.64 -2.47
N CYS A 304 -14.13 -10.78 -3.17
CA CYS A 304 -13.43 -12.00 -2.76
C CYS A 304 -11.93 -11.75 -2.57
N LEU A 305 -11.33 -12.46 -1.62
CA LEU A 305 -9.87 -12.54 -1.51
C LEU A 305 -9.29 -13.54 -2.51
N ASN A 306 -8.13 -13.24 -3.07
CA ASN A 306 -7.34 -14.15 -3.89
C ASN A 306 -5.86 -14.05 -3.48
N SER A 307 -5.00 -14.78 -4.18
CA SER A 307 -3.57 -14.81 -3.83
C SER A 307 -2.89 -13.44 -3.91
N GLU A 308 -3.22 -12.63 -4.92
CA GLU A 308 -2.63 -11.31 -5.14
C GLU A 308 -3.16 -10.29 -4.12
N SER A 309 -4.47 -10.29 -3.84
CA SER A 309 -5.07 -9.40 -2.85
C SER A 309 -4.59 -9.70 -1.44
N ALA A 310 -4.34 -10.97 -1.11
CA ALA A 310 -3.75 -11.35 0.16
C ALA A 310 -2.32 -10.84 0.31
N GLU A 311 -1.50 -10.91 -0.75
CA GLU A 311 -0.14 -10.36 -0.75
C GLU A 311 -0.15 -8.84 -0.63
N LYS A 312 -0.95 -8.15 -1.46
CA LYS A 312 -1.18 -6.70 -1.42
C LYS A 312 -1.51 -6.23 0.00
N ALA A 313 -2.58 -6.80 0.58
CA ALA A 313 -3.04 -6.41 1.90
C ALA A 313 -2.03 -6.79 2.99
N SER A 314 -1.43 -7.99 2.94
CA SER A 314 -0.48 -8.43 3.97
C SER A 314 0.75 -7.52 4.06
N ARG A 315 1.31 -7.10 2.92
CA ARG A 315 2.44 -6.18 2.90
C ARG A 315 2.03 -4.80 3.42
N PHE A 316 0.84 -4.33 3.07
CA PHE A 316 0.32 -3.04 3.55
C PHE A 316 0.06 -3.04 5.07
N VAL A 317 -0.48 -4.13 5.64
CA VAL A 317 -0.64 -4.27 7.10
C VAL A 317 0.70 -4.17 7.80
N ARG A 318 1.72 -4.90 7.32
CA ARG A 318 3.06 -4.89 7.92
C ARG A 318 3.75 -3.55 7.75
N LEU A 319 3.51 -2.86 6.64
CA LEU A 319 3.98 -1.48 6.43
C LEU A 319 3.39 -0.52 7.48
N CYS A 320 2.07 -0.57 7.69
CA CYS A 320 1.41 0.26 8.69
C CYS A 320 1.90 -0.06 10.11
N ASP A 321 2.01 -1.35 10.45
CA ASP A 321 2.49 -1.79 11.76
C ASP A 321 3.93 -1.36 12.02
N ALA A 322 4.80 -1.53 11.03
CA ALA A 322 6.22 -1.18 11.12
C ALA A 322 6.46 0.32 11.32
N PHE A 323 5.51 1.20 10.98
CA PHE A 323 5.63 2.64 11.18
C PHE A 323 4.60 3.22 12.15
N GLY A 324 3.89 2.37 12.89
CA GLY A 324 2.97 2.82 13.94
C GLY A 324 1.72 3.53 13.41
N ILE A 325 1.31 3.24 12.17
CA ILE A 325 0.14 3.85 11.53
C ILE A 325 -1.10 2.99 11.86
N PRO A 326 -2.14 3.54 12.51
CA PRO A 326 -3.38 2.82 12.78
C PRO A 326 -4.12 2.40 11.50
N LEU A 327 -4.91 1.34 11.59
CA LEU A 327 -5.62 0.75 10.44
C LEU A 327 -7.15 0.87 10.56
N VAL A 328 -7.78 1.22 9.45
CA VAL A 328 -9.23 1.08 9.24
C VAL A 328 -9.46 -0.02 8.21
N VAL A 329 -10.20 -1.07 8.60
CA VAL A 329 -10.46 -2.25 7.77
C VAL A 329 -11.95 -2.31 7.42
N ILE A 330 -12.30 -1.93 6.19
CA ILE A 330 -13.68 -1.96 5.69
C ILE A 330 -13.95 -3.31 5.02
N THR A 331 -14.84 -4.09 5.62
CA THR A 331 -15.05 -5.49 5.26
C THR A 331 -16.41 -5.72 4.60
N ASP A 332 -16.34 -6.20 3.35
CA ASP A 332 -17.46 -6.77 2.60
C ASP A 332 -16.92 -7.93 1.75
N VAL A 333 -16.79 -9.09 2.38
CA VAL A 333 -16.08 -10.24 1.84
C VAL A 333 -16.95 -11.50 1.87
N PRO A 334 -17.29 -12.06 0.69
CA PRO A 334 -18.08 -13.29 0.62
C PRO A 334 -17.23 -14.57 0.75
N GLY A 335 -15.89 -14.46 0.73
CA GLY A 335 -14.98 -15.60 0.82
C GLY A 335 -13.67 -15.38 0.06
N TYR A 336 -12.88 -16.45 -0.04
CA TYR A 336 -11.80 -16.54 -1.03
C TYR A 336 -12.38 -16.96 -2.37
N LEU A 337 -11.79 -16.47 -3.46
CA LEU A 337 -12.19 -16.78 -4.82
C LEU A 337 -11.96 -18.29 -5.09
N PRO A 338 -13.01 -19.06 -5.41
CA PRO A 338 -12.86 -20.48 -5.72
C PRO A 338 -12.19 -20.70 -7.08
N GLY A 339 -11.41 -21.76 -7.22
CA GLY A 339 -10.95 -22.25 -8.52
C GLY A 339 -9.64 -23.01 -8.46
N VAL A 340 -9.48 -24.01 -9.33
CA VAL A 340 -8.27 -24.85 -9.42
C VAL A 340 -7.00 -24.01 -9.60
N GLY A 341 -7.08 -22.95 -10.41
CA GLY A 341 -5.97 -22.02 -10.61
C GLY A 341 -5.56 -21.28 -9.33
N GLN A 342 -6.50 -20.96 -8.43
CA GLN A 342 -6.15 -20.35 -7.13
C GLN A 342 -5.38 -21.34 -6.24
N GLU A 343 -5.84 -22.59 -6.19
CA GLU A 343 -5.15 -23.65 -5.44
C GLU A 343 -3.72 -23.87 -5.95
N TRP A 344 -3.54 -24.02 -7.26
CA TRP A 344 -2.22 -24.24 -7.86
C TRP A 344 -1.29 -23.02 -7.80
N ASN A 345 -1.86 -21.81 -7.85
CA ASN A 345 -1.12 -20.57 -7.62
C ASN A 345 -0.78 -20.33 -6.13
N GLY A 346 -1.14 -21.27 -5.26
CA GLY A 346 -0.74 -21.29 -3.85
C GLY A 346 -1.59 -20.38 -2.96
N VAL A 347 -2.90 -20.26 -3.21
CA VAL A 347 -3.80 -19.40 -2.41
C VAL A 347 -3.77 -19.73 -0.92
N VAL A 348 -3.54 -20.99 -0.53
CA VAL A 348 -3.42 -21.36 0.89
C VAL A 348 -2.22 -20.66 1.55
N ARG A 349 -1.02 -20.80 0.99
CA ARG A 349 0.21 -20.20 1.56
C ARG A 349 0.26 -18.69 1.37
N ARG A 350 -0.27 -18.17 0.25
CA ARG A 350 -0.29 -16.72 -0.06
C ARG A 350 -1.40 -16.01 0.73
N GLY A 351 -2.55 -16.66 0.89
CA GLY A 351 -3.66 -16.23 1.75
C GLY A 351 -3.28 -16.17 3.23
N ALA A 352 -2.50 -17.14 3.71
CA ALA A 352 -1.99 -17.16 5.08
C ALA A 352 -1.12 -15.96 5.45
N LYS A 353 -0.50 -15.28 4.47
CA LYS A 353 0.27 -14.06 4.72
C LYS A 353 -0.59 -12.96 5.36
N LEU A 354 -1.86 -12.82 4.94
CA LEU A 354 -2.75 -11.81 5.51
C LEU A 354 -3.19 -12.15 6.94
N LEU A 355 -3.49 -13.43 7.20
CA LEU A 355 -3.75 -13.93 8.56
C LEU A 355 -2.56 -13.65 9.49
N HIS A 356 -1.35 -13.96 9.03
CA HIS A 356 -0.13 -13.70 9.79
C HIS A 356 0.08 -12.21 10.02
N ALA A 357 -0.08 -11.38 8.99
CA ALA A 357 0.13 -9.93 9.09
C ALA A 357 -0.81 -9.31 10.12
N PHE A 358 -2.10 -9.64 10.12
CA PHE A 358 -3.02 -9.14 11.14
C PHE A 358 -2.77 -9.73 12.52
N ALA A 359 -2.43 -11.03 12.64
CA ALA A 359 -2.15 -11.64 13.93
C ALA A 359 -0.87 -11.08 14.60
N GLU A 360 0.15 -10.74 13.81
CA GLU A 360 1.41 -10.13 14.28
C GLU A 360 1.24 -8.63 14.58
N CYS A 361 0.36 -7.94 13.85
CA CYS A 361 0.19 -6.50 13.94
C CYS A 361 -0.18 -6.05 15.37
N THR A 362 0.36 -4.91 15.77
CA THR A 362 0.23 -4.33 17.11
C THR A 362 -0.41 -2.95 17.14
N VAL A 363 -0.42 -2.21 16.02
CA VAL A 363 -1.09 -0.91 15.92
C VAL A 363 -2.60 -1.02 16.19
N PRO A 364 -3.25 0.06 16.69
CA PRO A 364 -4.70 0.12 16.75
C PRO A 364 -5.31 -0.14 15.38
N ARG A 365 -6.31 -1.02 15.33
CA ARG A 365 -6.99 -1.39 14.08
C ARG A 365 -8.47 -1.65 14.30
N VAL A 366 -9.30 -0.90 13.58
CA VAL A 366 -10.76 -1.00 13.67
C VAL A 366 -11.30 -1.66 12.42
N THR A 367 -12.19 -2.63 12.59
CA THR A 367 -12.88 -3.30 11.49
C THR A 367 -14.31 -2.79 11.40
N LEU A 368 -14.71 -2.33 10.21
CA LEU A 368 -16.08 -1.95 9.90
C LEU A 368 -16.67 -2.95 8.92
N VAL A 369 -17.70 -3.68 9.34
CA VAL A 369 -18.47 -4.58 8.49
C VAL A 369 -19.61 -3.81 7.84
N THR A 370 -19.58 -3.68 6.51
CA THR A 370 -20.61 -2.92 5.77
C THR A 370 -21.76 -3.79 5.29
N ARG A 371 -21.45 -5.02 4.83
CA ARG A 371 -22.45 -6.03 4.42
C ARG A 371 -22.05 -7.44 4.82
N LYS A 372 -21.20 -8.14 4.06
CA LYS A 372 -21.01 -9.59 4.22
C LYS A 372 -19.68 -9.90 4.91
N ILE A 373 -19.71 -10.80 5.88
CA ILE A 373 -18.51 -11.40 6.46
C ILE A 373 -18.66 -12.92 6.55
N TYR A 374 -18.15 -13.61 5.52
CA TYR A 374 -18.24 -15.06 5.43
C TYR A 374 -16.92 -15.79 5.66
N GLY A 375 -16.98 -16.85 6.45
CA GLY A 375 -15.96 -17.91 6.55
C GLY A 375 -14.55 -17.40 6.89
N GLY A 376 -13.54 -18.08 6.33
CA GLY A 376 -12.13 -17.75 6.59
C GLY A 376 -11.69 -16.38 6.06
N ALA A 377 -12.42 -15.81 5.09
CA ALA A 377 -12.09 -14.49 4.55
C ALA A 377 -12.41 -13.36 5.53
N TYR A 378 -13.51 -13.48 6.30
CA TYR A 378 -13.76 -12.59 7.43
C TYR A 378 -12.62 -12.65 8.45
N ILE A 379 -12.17 -13.87 8.80
CA ILE A 379 -11.07 -14.04 9.75
C ILE A 379 -9.83 -13.29 9.24
N ALA A 380 -9.50 -13.45 7.96
CA ALA A 380 -8.39 -12.77 7.30
C ALA A 380 -8.56 -11.25 7.18
N MET A 381 -9.78 -10.71 7.21
CA MET A 381 -10.06 -9.26 7.18
C MET A 381 -10.15 -8.68 8.61
N ASN A 382 -9.11 -8.93 9.42
CA ASN A 382 -8.98 -8.37 10.77
C ASN A 382 -10.18 -8.65 11.70
N SER A 383 -10.52 -9.93 11.88
CA SER A 383 -11.53 -10.31 12.88
C SER A 383 -11.07 -10.03 14.31
N ARG A 384 -12.02 -10.01 15.26
CA ARG A 384 -11.71 -9.89 16.70
C ARG A 384 -10.71 -10.93 17.19
N ALA A 385 -10.79 -12.16 16.65
CA ALA A 385 -9.87 -13.25 17.00
C ALA A 385 -8.41 -13.00 16.55
N LEU A 386 -8.18 -12.11 15.59
CA LEU A 386 -6.84 -11.67 15.17
C LEU A 386 -6.38 -10.37 15.86
N GLY A 387 -7.07 -9.96 16.93
CA GLY A 387 -6.65 -8.82 17.75
C GLY A 387 -7.12 -7.47 17.24
N ALA A 388 -8.22 -7.41 16.47
CA ALA A 388 -8.87 -6.14 16.16
C ALA A 388 -9.19 -5.36 17.45
N THR A 389 -8.89 -4.06 17.45
CA THR A 389 -9.15 -3.15 18.57
C THR A 389 -10.65 -2.99 18.82
N ALA A 390 -11.41 -2.81 17.75
CA ALA A 390 -12.86 -2.81 17.76
C ALA A 390 -13.38 -3.37 16.43
N VAL A 391 -14.55 -4.00 16.48
CA VAL A 391 -15.27 -4.52 15.31
C VAL A 391 -16.69 -3.96 15.34
N TYR A 392 -16.99 -3.09 14.39
CA TYR A 392 -18.32 -2.51 14.20
C TYR A 392 -19.01 -3.13 13.00
N ALA A 393 -20.33 -3.18 13.03
CA ALA A 393 -21.13 -3.61 11.89
C ALA A 393 -22.24 -2.60 11.58
N TRP A 394 -22.59 -2.45 10.31
CA TRP A 394 -23.78 -1.71 9.91
C TRP A 394 -25.06 -2.56 10.04
N PRO A 395 -26.24 -1.93 10.20
CA PRO A 395 -27.51 -2.64 10.23
C PRO A 395 -27.76 -3.40 8.93
N GLY A 396 -28.15 -4.67 9.06
CA GLY A 396 -28.39 -5.57 7.93
C GLY A 396 -27.14 -6.27 7.38
N SER A 397 -26.00 -6.18 8.08
CA SER A 397 -24.84 -7.01 7.77
C SER A 397 -25.14 -8.50 7.97
N GLU A 398 -24.42 -9.37 7.26
CA GLU A 398 -24.61 -10.81 7.24
C GLU A 398 -23.33 -11.51 7.74
N VAL A 399 -23.48 -12.34 8.78
CA VAL A 399 -22.37 -13.12 9.36
C VAL A 399 -22.68 -14.60 9.24
N ALA A 400 -21.79 -15.35 8.59
CA ALA A 400 -21.97 -16.79 8.41
C ALA A 400 -20.64 -17.51 8.10
N VAL A 401 -20.64 -18.83 8.15
CA VAL A 401 -19.50 -19.64 7.65
C VAL A 401 -19.46 -19.63 6.12
N MET A 402 -20.63 -19.69 5.50
CA MET A 402 -20.85 -19.57 4.06
C MET A 402 -22.32 -19.18 3.83
N GLY A 403 -22.71 -18.87 2.58
CA GLY A 403 -24.11 -18.59 2.26
C GLY A 403 -25.03 -19.76 2.63
N ALA A 404 -26.18 -19.46 3.23
CA ALA A 404 -27.05 -20.47 3.85
C ALA A 404 -27.51 -21.56 2.87
N LYS A 405 -27.87 -21.17 1.65
CA LYS A 405 -28.25 -22.11 0.58
C LYS A 405 -27.11 -23.08 0.24
N ALA A 406 -25.86 -22.59 0.20
CA ALA A 406 -24.70 -23.47 -0.01
C ALA A 406 -24.46 -24.41 1.19
N ALA A 407 -24.60 -23.90 2.42
CA ALA A 407 -24.46 -24.71 3.63
C ALA A 407 -25.48 -25.85 3.70
N VAL A 408 -26.75 -25.55 3.39
CA VAL A 408 -27.84 -26.53 3.36
C VAL A 408 -27.62 -27.59 2.28
N GLY A 409 -27.12 -27.20 1.10
CA GLY A 409 -26.74 -28.15 0.05
C GLY A 409 -25.74 -29.21 0.53
N ILE A 410 -24.88 -28.87 1.50
CA ILE A 410 -23.92 -29.80 2.12
C ILE A 410 -24.56 -30.57 3.27
N LEU A 411 -25.16 -29.87 4.23
CA LEU A 411 -25.71 -30.46 5.47
C LEU A 411 -26.92 -31.36 5.23
N HIS A 412 -27.79 -30.96 4.30
CA HIS A 412 -29.04 -31.63 3.97
C HIS A 412 -28.99 -32.34 2.62
N LYS A 413 -27.79 -32.65 2.10
CA LYS A 413 -27.57 -33.30 0.79
C LYS A 413 -28.46 -34.51 0.56
N LYS A 414 -28.60 -35.38 1.57
CA LYS A 414 -29.43 -36.59 1.49
C LYS A 414 -30.93 -36.26 1.43
N ALA A 415 -31.39 -35.30 2.21
CA ALA A 415 -32.79 -34.89 2.24
C ALA A 415 -33.20 -34.20 0.93
N LEU A 416 -32.35 -33.32 0.39
CA LEU A 416 -32.56 -32.67 -0.90
C LEU A 416 -32.57 -33.66 -2.07
N ALA A 417 -31.68 -34.67 -2.04
CA ALA A 417 -31.65 -35.73 -3.06
C ALA A 417 -32.87 -36.66 -3.00
N ALA A 418 -33.47 -36.84 -1.82
CA ALA A 418 -34.68 -37.64 -1.64
C ALA A 418 -35.98 -36.88 -1.98
N ALA A 419 -35.93 -35.55 -2.08
CA ALA A 419 -37.09 -34.74 -2.40
C ALA A 419 -37.48 -34.85 -3.90
N PRO A 420 -38.79 -34.84 -4.21
CA PRO A 420 -39.29 -34.70 -5.58
C PRO A 420 -38.69 -33.48 -6.28
N ASP A 421 -38.47 -33.58 -7.60
CA ASP A 421 -37.79 -32.52 -8.36
C ASP A 421 -38.53 -31.18 -8.32
N ASP A 422 -39.87 -31.19 -8.26
CA ASP A 422 -40.74 -30.02 -8.18
C ASP A 422 -40.77 -29.38 -6.78
N GLU A 423 -40.49 -30.15 -5.73
CA GLU A 423 -40.46 -29.66 -4.34
C GLU A 423 -39.04 -29.32 -3.83
N ARG A 424 -37.99 -29.80 -4.52
CA ARG A 424 -36.59 -29.69 -4.07
C ARG A 424 -36.16 -28.25 -3.82
N GLU A 425 -36.48 -27.33 -4.72
CA GLU A 425 -36.06 -25.93 -4.59
C GLU A 425 -36.78 -25.22 -3.43
N ALA A 426 -38.07 -25.47 -3.26
CA ALA A 426 -38.83 -24.94 -2.13
C ALA A 426 -38.33 -25.50 -0.78
N LEU A 427 -38.02 -26.80 -0.73
CA LEU A 427 -37.39 -27.42 0.44
C LEU A 427 -36.03 -26.78 0.74
N HIS A 428 -35.23 -26.54 -0.29
CA HIS A 428 -33.91 -25.93 -0.17
C HIS A 428 -33.99 -24.51 0.40
N ASP A 429 -34.90 -23.68 -0.10
CA ASP A 429 -35.12 -22.32 0.38
C ASP A 429 -35.64 -22.30 1.82
N ARG A 430 -36.57 -23.20 2.17
CA ARG A 430 -37.07 -23.33 3.55
C ARG A 430 -35.96 -23.70 4.52
N LEU A 431 -35.16 -24.72 4.20
CA LEU A 431 -34.04 -25.14 5.03
C LEU A 431 -32.96 -24.05 5.13
N ALA A 432 -32.75 -23.25 4.07
CA ALA A 432 -31.83 -22.12 4.10
C ALA A 432 -32.29 -21.04 5.09
N ALA A 433 -33.57 -20.68 5.08
CA ALA A 433 -34.13 -19.73 6.04
C ALA A 433 -34.04 -20.25 7.49
N GLU A 434 -34.30 -21.54 7.71
CA GLU A 434 -34.11 -22.18 9.03
C GLU A 434 -32.64 -22.13 9.48
N HIS A 435 -31.70 -22.40 8.57
CA HIS A 435 -30.27 -22.34 8.86
C HIS A 435 -29.81 -20.93 9.22
N GLU A 436 -30.29 -19.89 8.52
CA GLU A 436 -29.98 -18.48 8.84
C GLU A 436 -30.47 -18.12 10.24
N ALA A 437 -31.69 -18.53 10.59
CA ALA A 437 -32.25 -18.30 11.92
C ALA A 437 -31.42 -18.98 13.03
N ILE A 438 -30.95 -20.21 12.79
CA ILE A 438 -30.11 -20.96 13.74
C ILE A 438 -28.70 -20.34 13.85
N ALA A 439 -28.11 -19.90 12.74
CA ALA A 439 -26.78 -19.29 12.72
C ALA A 439 -26.75 -17.94 13.45
N GLY A 440 -27.89 -17.23 13.51
CA GLY A 440 -28.11 -16.05 14.36
C GLY A 440 -27.43 -14.76 13.89
N GLY A 441 -26.62 -14.82 12.83
CA GLY A 441 -26.07 -13.64 12.13
C GLY A 441 -25.33 -12.65 13.02
N VAL A 442 -25.49 -11.36 12.75
CA VAL A 442 -24.83 -10.26 13.49
C VAL A 442 -25.24 -10.25 14.95
N GLY A 443 -26.51 -10.52 15.27
CA GLY A 443 -26.99 -10.54 16.66
C GLY A 443 -26.28 -11.60 17.50
N ARG A 444 -26.06 -12.80 16.92
CA ARG A 444 -25.26 -13.83 17.58
C ARG A 444 -23.80 -13.39 17.71
N ALA A 445 -23.22 -12.84 16.64
CA ALA A 445 -21.83 -12.32 16.65
C ALA A 445 -21.62 -11.26 17.75
N GLN A 446 -22.60 -10.38 17.98
CA GLN A 446 -22.55 -9.40 19.06
C GLN A 446 -22.65 -10.06 20.44
N SER A 447 -23.57 -11.02 20.63
CA SER A 447 -23.75 -11.71 21.92
C SER A 447 -22.50 -12.48 22.39
N ILE A 448 -21.61 -12.87 21.48
CA ILE A 448 -20.37 -13.59 21.78
C ILE A 448 -19.12 -12.68 21.68
N GLY A 449 -19.29 -11.37 21.46
CA GLY A 449 -18.21 -10.40 21.40
C GLY A 449 -17.33 -10.45 20.14
N VAL A 450 -17.83 -11.03 19.05
CA VAL A 450 -17.16 -11.00 17.73
C VAL A 450 -17.36 -9.65 17.03
N VAL A 451 -18.53 -9.05 17.23
CA VAL A 451 -18.87 -7.66 16.86
C VAL A 451 -19.12 -6.93 18.17
N ASP A 452 -18.48 -5.78 18.37
CA ASP A 452 -18.67 -4.97 19.57
C ASP A 452 -20.03 -4.27 19.53
N GLU A 453 -20.33 -3.62 18.41
CA GLU A 453 -21.53 -2.81 18.26
C GLU A 453 -22.05 -2.79 16.82
N VAL A 454 -23.37 -2.74 16.69
CA VAL A 454 -24.04 -2.40 15.44
C VAL A 454 -24.29 -0.90 15.45
N ILE A 455 -23.59 -0.15 14.60
CA ILE A 455 -23.53 1.31 14.66
C ILE A 455 -24.38 1.95 13.57
N ASP A 456 -24.85 3.18 13.82
CA ASP A 456 -25.46 4.01 12.78
C ASP A 456 -24.41 4.34 11.71
N PRO A 457 -24.66 4.02 10.42
CA PRO A 457 -23.75 4.40 9.35
C PRO A 457 -23.42 5.91 9.30
N ALA A 458 -24.33 6.76 9.76
CA ALA A 458 -24.12 8.21 9.85
C ALA A 458 -23.08 8.62 10.90
N LYS A 459 -22.76 7.73 11.85
CA LYS A 459 -21.79 7.97 12.95
C LYS A 459 -20.48 7.20 12.78
N THR A 460 -20.28 6.60 11.60
CA THR A 460 -19.11 5.74 11.34
C THR A 460 -17.79 6.48 11.58
N ARG A 461 -17.66 7.72 11.10
CA ARG A 461 -16.42 8.48 11.16
C ARG A 461 -16.03 8.82 12.61
N SER A 462 -16.96 9.36 13.39
CA SER A 462 -16.74 9.70 14.80
C SER A 462 -16.45 8.45 15.66
N ILE A 463 -17.21 7.36 15.48
CA ILE A 463 -17.05 6.13 16.26
C ILE A 463 -15.69 5.46 15.99
N ILE A 464 -15.29 5.33 14.72
CA ILE A 464 -13.98 4.75 14.37
C ILE A 464 -12.85 5.62 14.92
N THR A 465 -12.97 6.95 14.80
CA THR A 465 -11.98 7.88 15.32
C THR A 465 -11.83 7.75 16.84
N ALA A 466 -12.94 7.71 17.58
CA ALA A 466 -12.92 7.56 19.04
C ALA A 466 -12.26 6.24 19.46
N ALA A 467 -12.56 5.13 18.77
CA ALA A 467 -11.97 3.83 19.05
C ALA A 467 -10.44 3.80 18.82
N LEU A 468 -9.98 4.43 17.73
CA LEU A 468 -8.55 4.54 17.45
C LEU A 468 -7.84 5.50 18.41
N ALA A 469 -8.47 6.62 18.77
CA ALA A 469 -7.92 7.61 19.69
C ALA A 469 -7.81 7.09 21.14
N ALA A 470 -8.73 6.23 21.57
CA ALA A 470 -8.70 5.61 22.89
C ALA A 470 -7.64 4.50 23.01
N ALA A 471 -7.19 3.93 21.90
CA ALA A 471 -6.22 2.86 21.89
C ALA A 471 -4.77 3.38 22.02
N PRO A 472 -3.90 2.70 22.78
CA PRO A 472 -2.52 3.15 22.93
C PRO A 472 -1.76 3.03 21.60
N SER A 473 -1.00 4.07 21.25
CA SER A 473 -0.08 4.03 20.11
C SER A 473 0.98 2.94 20.30
N ARG A 474 1.19 2.15 19.24
CA ARG A 474 2.13 1.02 19.20
C ARG A 474 2.82 0.99 17.84
N ARG A 475 3.94 0.27 17.77
CA ARG A 475 4.71 0.04 16.55
C ARG A 475 5.26 -1.38 16.58
N GLY A 476 5.14 -2.08 15.45
CA GLY A 476 5.64 -3.43 15.26
C GLY A 476 7.16 -3.51 15.46
N ARG A 477 7.63 -4.67 15.95
CA ARG A 477 9.06 -4.97 16.12
C ARG A 477 9.54 -5.98 15.09
N HIS A 478 9.26 -5.71 13.82
CA HIS A 478 9.64 -6.57 12.71
C HIS A 478 10.13 -5.75 11.51
N LYS A 479 10.92 -6.37 10.64
CA LYS A 479 11.28 -5.78 9.34
C LYS A 479 10.08 -5.80 8.39
N ASN A 480 10.04 -4.86 7.43
CA ASN A 480 9.02 -4.82 6.38
C ASN A 480 9.50 -5.52 5.09
N ILE A 481 9.82 -6.81 5.21
CA ILE A 481 10.33 -7.63 4.11
C ILE A 481 9.33 -7.68 2.91
N PRO A 482 9.81 -7.55 1.65
CA PRO A 482 9.01 -7.90 0.48
C PRO A 482 8.71 -9.42 0.47
N LEU A 483 7.44 -9.83 0.34
CA LEU A 483 7.02 -11.23 0.49
C LEU A 483 6.14 -11.78 -0.63
#